data_AF-R5TL88-F1
#
_entry.id   AF-R5TL88-F1
#
_cell.length_a   1.000
_cell.length_b   1.000
_cell.length_c   1.000
_cell.angle_alpha   90.00
_cell.angle_beta   90.00
_cell.angle_gamma   90.00
#
_symmetry.space_group_name_H-M   'P 1'
#
loop_
_entity.id
_entity.type
_entity.pdbx_description
1 polymer ?
#
loop_
_entity_poly.entity_id
_entity_poly.type
_entity_poly.pdbx_seq_one_letter_code
_entity_poly.pdbx_strand_id
1 'polypeptide(L)'
;MIYNSDFKVVEFDHFKSEAGLHTFVLSVAEWINKTNAIGLYVKRGKYGGTYAHKDIAFEFASAISPVFKLYLIKEFQRLKEEENNLEQSEWNAKRFLTKNNYLIQTDAVKNYLIPKMNYRENLQWLAYAEEADILNVALFGFTAKAWREANPELAKKNNVRDFATINELTVLSNLESHNAQMIKEGKKKEERFKILQEIAEYQLNVLNTAEKIKMLEDENQLVEI
;
A
#
# COMPACT_ATOMS: atom_id res chain seq x y z
N MET A 1 21.90 -15.82 -25.07
CA MET A 1 21.08 -17.05 -25.05
C MET A 1 20.13 -17.14 -23.84
N ILE A 2 19.76 -16.04 -23.17
CA ILE A 2 18.96 -16.07 -21.92
C ILE A 2 17.61 -16.79 -22.07
N TYR A 3 16.96 -16.64 -23.23
CA TYR A 3 15.67 -17.29 -23.51
C TYR A 3 15.72 -18.29 -24.67
N ASN A 4 16.88 -18.47 -25.32
CA ASN A 4 17.05 -19.41 -26.43
C ASN A 4 18.47 -19.98 -26.39
N SER A 5 18.62 -21.09 -25.67
CA SER A 5 19.91 -21.79 -25.48
C SER A 5 20.38 -22.55 -26.71
N ASP A 6 19.46 -22.91 -27.60
CA ASP A 6 19.74 -23.76 -28.76
C ASP A 6 19.92 -22.93 -30.05
N PHE A 7 20.01 -21.59 -29.91
CA PHE A 7 20.17 -20.67 -31.01
C PHE A 7 21.53 -20.86 -31.68
N LYS A 8 21.53 -21.10 -33.00
CA LYS A 8 22.75 -21.31 -33.78
C LYS A 8 23.34 -19.97 -34.20
N VAL A 9 24.24 -19.44 -33.36
CA VAL A 9 24.92 -18.15 -33.57
C VAL A 9 25.73 -18.11 -34.87
N VAL A 10 26.37 -19.22 -35.25
CA VAL A 10 27.19 -19.28 -36.48
C VAL A 10 26.34 -19.08 -37.74
N GLU A 11 25.15 -19.69 -37.78
CA GLU A 11 24.21 -19.52 -38.91
C GLU A 11 23.67 -18.09 -38.97
N PHE A 12 23.46 -17.47 -37.81
CA PHE A 12 23.11 -16.05 -37.73
C PHE A 12 24.21 -15.14 -38.27
N ASP A 13 25.48 -15.37 -37.91
CA ASP A 13 26.59 -14.55 -38.37
C ASP A 13 26.74 -14.61 -39.89
N HIS A 14 26.47 -15.78 -40.48
CA HIS A 14 26.43 -15.93 -41.94
C HIS A 14 25.34 -15.04 -42.56
N PHE A 15 24.09 -15.10 -42.07
CA PHE A 15 23.02 -14.21 -42.54
C PHE A 15 23.35 -12.73 -42.33
N LYS A 16 23.97 -12.38 -41.21
CA LYS A 16 24.35 -11.00 -40.91
C LYS A 16 25.42 -10.48 -41.86
N SER A 17 26.35 -11.34 -42.30
CA SER A 17 27.39 -10.98 -43.27
C SER A 17 26.84 -10.72 -44.68
N GLU A 18 25.71 -11.35 -45.01
CA GLU A 18 25.03 -11.19 -46.30
C GLU A 18 23.96 -10.08 -46.29
N ALA A 19 23.52 -9.67 -45.09
CA ALA A 19 22.53 -8.63 -44.90
C ALA A 19 23.04 -7.27 -45.43
N GLY A 20 22.59 -6.91 -46.64
CA GLY A 20 23.02 -5.71 -47.37
C GLY A 20 23.33 -5.96 -48.84
N LEU A 21 23.50 -7.23 -49.24
CA LEU A 21 23.55 -7.60 -50.65
C LEU A 21 22.17 -7.42 -51.28
N HIS A 22 22.13 -6.87 -52.50
CA HIS A 22 20.89 -6.67 -53.26
C HIS A 22 20.16 -7.99 -53.59
N THR A 23 20.86 -9.11 -53.55
CA THR A 23 20.32 -10.47 -53.74
C THR A 23 19.85 -11.14 -52.45
N PHE A 24 20.10 -10.52 -51.29
CA PHE A 24 19.80 -11.15 -50.01
C PHE A 24 18.28 -11.16 -49.76
N VAL A 25 17.71 -12.36 -49.70
CA VAL A 25 16.31 -12.59 -49.35
C VAL A 25 16.28 -13.66 -48.27
N LEU A 26 15.75 -13.31 -47.10
CA LEU A 26 15.62 -14.22 -45.97
C LEU A 26 14.16 -14.28 -45.52
N SER A 27 13.55 -15.47 -45.58
CA SER A 27 12.21 -15.67 -45.06
C SER A 27 12.25 -15.96 -43.56
N VAL A 28 11.18 -15.59 -42.83
CA VAL A 28 11.10 -15.86 -41.38
C VAL A 28 11.07 -17.35 -41.07
N ALA A 29 10.46 -18.17 -41.94
CA ALA A 29 10.49 -19.63 -41.80
C ALA A 29 11.91 -20.18 -41.95
N GLU A 30 12.68 -19.66 -42.89
CA GLU A 30 14.08 -20.05 -43.10
C GLU A 30 14.97 -19.62 -41.93
N TRP A 31 14.80 -18.39 -41.44
CA TRP A 31 15.46 -17.90 -40.23
C TRP A 31 15.23 -18.84 -39.04
N ILE A 32 13.97 -19.20 -38.76
CA ILE A 32 13.62 -20.11 -37.67
C ILE A 32 14.31 -21.46 -37.83
N ASN A 33 14.21 -22.07 -39.02
CA ASN A 33 14.75 -23.41 -39.28
C ASN A 33 16.29 -23.46 -39.24
N LYS A 34 16.95 -22.40 -39.73
CA LYS A 34 18.41 -22.35 -39.82
C LYS A 34 19.04 -21.97 -38.49
N THR A 35 18.45 -21.03 -37.76
CA THR A 35 19.03 -20.51 -36.51
C THR A 35 18.47 -21.14 -35.24
N ASN A 36 17.43 -21.98 -35.33
CA ASN A 36 16.61 -22.41 -34.18
C ASN A 36 16.04 -21.22 -33.39
N ALA A 37 15.67 -20.13 -34.07
CA ALA A 37 15.04 -18.99 -33.41
C ALA A 37 13.68 -19.38 -32.82
N ILE A 38 13.50 -19.14 -31.53
CA ILE A 38 12.21 -19.24 -30.87
C ILE A 38 11.55 -17.86 -30.74
N GLY A 39 10.23 -17.85 -30.58
CA GLY A 39 9.46 -16.61 -30.45
C GLY A 39 8.99 -16.02 -31.78
N LEU A 40 9.30 -16.65 -32.91
CA LEU A 40 8.68 -16.39 -34.22
C LEU A 40 8.05 -17.68 -34.71
N TYR A 41 6.90 -17.61 -35.37
CA TYR A 41 6.34 -18.75 -36.09
C TYR A 41 5.58 -18.32 -37.34
N VAL A 42 5.54 -19.22 -38.32
CA VAL A 42 4.88 -18.98 -39.61
C VAL A 42 3.75 -19.99 -39.78
N LYS A 43 2.54 -19.49 -40.03
CA LYS A 43 1.38 -20.31 -40.35
C LYS A 43 1.05 -20.15 -41.84
N ARG A 44 0.78 -21.26 -42.53
CA ARG A 44 0.31 -21.25 -43.94
C ARG A 44 -1.22 -21.39 -43.99
N GLY A 45 -1.84 -20.85 -45.04
CA GLY A 45 -3.28 -20.99 -45.32
C GLY A 45 -4.08 -19.68 -45.28
N LYS A 46 -5.41 -19.77 -45.25
CA LYS A 46 -6.36 -18.64 -45.34
C LYS A 46 -6.26 -17.63 -44.16
N TYR A 47 -5.65 -18.04 -43.06
CA TYR A 47 -5.26 -17.20 -41.92
C TYR A 47 -3.77 -17.37 -41.62
N GLY A 48 -3.00 -17.53 -42.69
CA GLY A 48 -1.55 -17.62 -42.62
C GLY A 48 -0.92 -16.26 -42.35
N GLY A 49 0.29 -16.29 -41.82
CA GLY A 49 1.03 -15.10 -41.45
C GLY A 49 2.25 -15.43 -40.61
N THR A 50 3.08 -14.42 -40.42
CA THR A 50 4.18 -14.45 -39.46
C THR A 50 3.70 -13.87 -38.14
N TYR A 51 3.93 -14.60 -37.07
CA TYR A 51 3.57 -14.21 -35.72
C TYR A 51 4.82 -14.18 -34.86
N ALA A 52 4.81 -13.31 -33.86
CA ALA A 52 5.92 -13.11 -32.95
C ALA A 52 5.43 -13.13 -31.50
N HIS A 53 6.31 -13.54 -30.59
CA HIS A 53 6.13 -13.31 -29.16
C HIS A 53 5.93 -11.81 -28.92
N LYS A 54 5.10 -11.46 -27.93
CA LYS A 54 4.72 -10.06 -27.65
C LYS A 54 5.93 -9.13 -27.59
N ASP A 55 7.01 -9.51 -26.89
CA ASP A 55 8.18 -8.65 -26.72
C ASP A 55 8.91 -8.38 -28.05
N ILE A 56 9.02 -9.41 -28.90
CA ILE A 56 9.62 -9.29 -30.24
C ILE A 56 8.73 -8.40 -31.12
N ALA A 57 7.40 -8.57 -31.02
CA ALA A 57 6.45 -7.73 -31.74
C ALA A 57 6.49 -6.27 -31.27
N PHE A 58 6.56 -6.02 -29.97
CA PHE A 58 6.68 -4.69 -29.37
C PHE A 58 7.97 -4.00 -29.81
N GLU A 59 9.10 -4.72 -29.85
CA GLU A 59 10.34 -4.11 -30.33
C GLU A 59 10.35 -3.87 -31.83
N PHE A 60 9.84 -4.81 -32.62
CA PHE A 60 9.68 -4.61 -34.06
C PHE A 60 8.79 -3.39 -34.37
N ALA A 61 7.64 -3.27 -33.68
CA ALA A 61 6.75 -2.13 -33.83
C ALA A 61 7.41 -0.81 -33.37
N SER A 62 8.20 -0.84 -32.30
CA SER A 62 8.95 0.34 -31.81
C SER A 62 10.07 0.77 -32.75
N ALA A 63 10.70 -0.17 -33.44
CA ALA A 63 11.74 0.10 -34.42
C ALA A 63 11.18 0.76 -35.69
N ILE A 64 9.95 0.41 -36.08
CA ILE A 64 9.30 0.92 -37.29
C ILE A 64 8.51 2.21 -37.02
N SER A 65 7.90 2.35 -35.83
CA SER A 65 7.02 3.46 -35.48
C SER A 65 7.53 4.23 -34.26
N PRO A 66 8.11 5.43 -34.48
CA PRO A 66 8.50 6.33 -33.39
C PRO A 66 7.31 6.71 -32.48
N VAL A 67 6.10 6.80 -33.04
CA VAL A 67 4.86 7.10 -32.30
C VAL A 67 4.53 5.97 -31.33
N PHE A 68 4.58 4.72 -31.79
CA PHE A 68 4.34 3.55 -30.94
C PHE A 68 5.35 3.47 -29.80
N LYS A 69 6.64 3.71 -30.11
CA LYS A 69 7.71 3.76 -29.11
C LYS A 69 7.46 4.83 -28.04
N LEU A 70 7.01 6.02 -28.45
CA LEU A 70 6.67 7.10 -27.51
C LEU A 70 5.51 6.71 -26.58
N TYR A 71 4.49 6.03 -27.09
CA TYR A 71 3.38 5.54 -26.26
C TYR A 71 3.84 4.53 -25.21
N LEU A 72 4.68 3.57 -25.60
CA LEU A 72 5.30 2.61 -24.67
C LEU A 72 6.07 3.31 -23.55
N ILE A 73 6.88 4.31 -23.89
CA ILE A 73 7.67 5.08 -22.92
C ILE A 73 6.75 5.85 -21.96
N LYS A 74 5.74 6.55 -22.49
CA LYS A 74 4.79 7.30 -21.67
C LYS A 74 4.00 6.40 -20.73
N GLU A 75 3.59 5.23 -21.20
CA GLU A 75 2.83 4.29 -20.39
C GLU A 75 3.70 3.70 -19.27
N PHE A 76 4.97 3.40 -19.56
CA PHE A 76 5.93 2.99 -18.53
C PHE A 76 6.16 4.10 -17.48
N GLN A 77 6.29 5.36 -17.91
CA GLN A 77 6.43 6.50 -17.01
C GLN A 77 5.19 6.66 -16.11
N ARG A 78 3.98 6.59 -16.67
CA ARG A 78 2.71 6.64 -15.92
C ARG A 78 2.67 5.57 -14.82
N LEU A 79 3.00 4.33 -15.15
CA LEU A 79 3.04 3.23 -14.18
C LEU A 79 4.06 3.48 -13.06
N LYS A 80 5.22 4.04 -13.40
CA LYS A 80 6.25 4.40 -12.41
C LYS A 80 5.83 5.54 -11.50
N GLU A 81 5.12 6.54 -12.01
CA GLU A 81 4.56 7.62 -11.20
C GLU A 81 3.50 7.10 -10.22
N GLU A 82 2.61 6.19 -10.66
CA GLU A 82 1.61 5.56 -9.80
C GLU A 82 2.25 4.72 -8.68
N GLU A 83 3.26 3.92 -9.00
CA GLU A 83 4.02 3.12 -8.03
C GLU A 83 4.72 4.01 -6.99
N ASN A 84 5.42 5.06 -7.43
CA ASN A 84 6.08 6.01 -6.54
C ASN A 84 5.10 6.73 -5.61
N ASN A 85 3.90 7.08 -6.09
CA ASN A 85 2.88 7.74 -5.26
C ASN A 85 2.38 6.82 -4.13
N LEU A 86 2.22 5.52 -4.41
CA LEU A 86 1.85 4.53 -3.39
C LEU A 86 2.97 4.36 -2.35
N GLU A 87 4.22 4.19 -2.78
CA GLU A 87 5.37 4.08 -1.88
C GLU A 87 5.56 5.33 -1.01
N GLN A 88 5.39 6.52 -1.60
CA GLN A 88 5.45 7.79 -0.87
C GLN A 88 4.33 7.91 0.16
N SER A 89 3.11 7.45 -0.15
CA SER A 89 1.99 7.42 0.78
C SER A 89 2.26 6.48 1.97
N GLU A 90 2.75 5.26 1.71
CA GLU A 90 3.14 4.33 2.77
C GLU A 90 4.29 4.87 3.63
N TRP A 91 5.29 5.48 3.01
CA TRP A 91 6.42 6.08 3.71
C TRP A 91 5.97 7.28 4.57
N ASN A 92 5.09 8.12 4.05
CA ASN A 92 4.48 9.21 4.80
C ASN A 92 3.66 8.69 5.98
N ALA A 93 2.89 7.60 5.81
CA ALA A 93 2.15 6.95 6.89
C ALA A 93 3.09 6.40 7.98
N LYS A 94 4.17 5.70 7.60
CA LYS A 94 5.19 5.20 8.54
C LYS A 94 5.87 6.33 9.30
N ARG A 95 6.22 7.43 8.61
CA ARG A 95 6.83 8.61 9.23
C ARG A 95 5.86 9.33 10.15
N PHE A 96 4.59 9.43 9.77
CA PHE A 96 3.53 9.98 10.60
C PHE A 96 3.37 9.14 11.89
N LEU A 97 3.23 7.82 11.79
CA LEU A 97 3.15 6.92 12.95
C LEU A 97 4.38 7.06 13.85
N THR A 98 5.58 7.09 13.26
CA THR A 98 6.84 7.24 14.02
C THR A 98 6.93 8.59 14.72
N LYS A 99 6.55 9.69 14.05
CA LYS A 99 6.57 11.04 14.63
C LYS A 99 5.57 11.18 15.77
N ASN A 100 4.37 10.64 15.62
CA ASN A 100 3.35 10.66 16.66
C ASN A 100 3.73 9.78 17.86
N ASN A 101 4.32 8.60 17.61
CA ASN A 101 4.86 7.76 18.68
C ASN A 101 6.02 8.45 19.41
N TYR A 102 6.88 9.18 18.69
CA TYR A 102 7.93 9.97 19.32
C TYR A 102 7.35 11.12 20.17
N LEU A 103 6.31 11.80 19.70
CA LEU A 103 5.63 12.85 20.46
C LEU A 103 5.00 12.29 21.74
N ILE A 104 4.31 11.15 21.66
CA ILE A 104 3.77 10.42 22.81
C ILE A 104 4.88 10.03 23.80
N GLN A 105 6.02 9.53 23.30
CA GLN A 105 7.17 9.16 24.15
C GLN A 105 7.84 10.37 24.80
N THR A 106 7.92 11.49 24.10
CA THR A 106 8.57 12.73 24.58
C THR A 106 7.69 13.45 25.60
N ASP A 107 6.37 13.38 25.46
CA ASP A 107 5.42 13.99 26.39
C ASP A 107 5.29 13.20 27.70
N ALA A 108 5.65 11.91 27.72
CA ALA A 108 5.53 11.01 28.88
C ALA A 108 6.39 11.38 30.12
N VAL A 109 7.01 12.56 30.16
CA VAL A 109 7.91 13.03 31.25
C VAL A 109 7.34 14.21 32.05
N LYS A 110 6.10 14.69 31.83
CA LYS A 110 5.49 15.74 32.69
C LYS A 110 4.03 15.47 33.06
N ASN A 111 3.68 15.84 34.30
CA ASN A 111 2.56 15.35 35.11
C ASN A 111 1.13 15.50 34.55
N TYR A 112 0.29 14.56 35.02
CA TYR A 112 -1.16 14.33 34.85
C TYR A 112 -2.12 15.35 35.46
N LEU A 113 -3.38 15.38 34.97
CA LEU A 113 -4.62 15.52 35.79
C LEU A 113 -5.98 15.41 35.00
N ILE A 114 -7.02 14.89 35.70
CA ILE A 114 -8.53 15.01 35.62
C ILE A 114 -9.44 14.16 34.64
N PRO A 115 -10.79 14.00 34.86
CA PRO A 115 -11.47 12.68 34.99
C PRO A 115 -12.89 12.47 34.33
N LYS A 116 -13.49 11.28 34.56
CA LYS A 116 -14.92 10.81 34.63
C LYS A 116 -15.94 11.23 33.53
N MET A 117 -16.43 10.32 32.66
CA MET A 117 -17.64 9.44 32.82
C MET A 117 -17.89 8.71 31.45
N ASN A 118 -18.62 7.59 31.23
CA ASN A 118 -18.93 6.37 31.99
C ASN A 118 -19.56 5.28 31.04
N TYR A 119 -18.72 4.52 30.34
CA TYR A 119 -18.91 3.06 30.13
C TYR A 119 -17.93 2.23 30.98
N ARG A 120 -17.12 2.95 31.77
CA ARG A 120 -16.04 2.45 32.62
C ARG A 120 -16.53 1.75 33.89
N GLU A 121 -17.75 2.05 34.32
CA GLU A 121 -18.25 1.68 35.64
C GLU A 121 -18.85 0.28 35.70
N ASN A 122 -19.45 -0.21 34.60
CA ASN A 122 -19.98 -1.57 34.55
C ASN A 122 -19.03 -2.46 33.74
N LEU A 123 -18.22 -3.27 34.43
CA LEU A 123 -17.23 -4.17 33.81
C LEU A 123 -17.81 -5.55 33.43
N GLN A 124 -19.09 -5.82 33.69
CA GLN A 124 -19.68 -7.15 33.47
C GLN A 124 -19.65 -7.59 32.00
N TRP A 125 -19.66 -6.64 31.06
CA TRP A 125 -19.56 -6.94 29.63
C TRP A 125 -18.17 -7.46 29.22
N LEU A 126 -17.10 -7.16 29.97
CA LEU A 126 -15.74 -7.59 29.63
C LEU A 126 -15.56 -9.11 29.62
N ALA A 127 -16.36 -9.83 30.43
CA ALA A 127 -16.34 -11.30 30.47
C ALA A 127 -16.67 -11.91 29.09
N TYR A 128 -17.55 -11.26 28.33
CA TYR A 128 -18.06 -11.72 27.04
C TYR A 128 -17.52 -10.90 25.86
N ALA A 129 -16.71 -9.87 26.12
CA ALA A 129 -16.15 -9.00 25.10
C ALA A 129 -15.05 -9.69 24.29
N GLU A 130 -15.09 -9.50 22.98
CA GLU A 130 -13.96 -9.78 22.10
C GLU A 130 -12.84 -8.76 22.30
N GLU A 131 -11.60 -9.13 21.95
CA GLU A 131 -10.44 -8.24 22.10
C GLU A 131 -10.60 -6.93 21.31
N ALA A 132 -11.26 -6.98 20.14
CA ALA A 132 -11.59 -5.79 19.36
C ALA A 132 -12.57 -4.85 20.09
N ASP A 133 -13.53 -5.40 20.85
CA ASP A 133 -14.48 -4.60 21.62
C ASP A 133 -13.81 -3.95 22.85
N ILE A 134 -12.83 -4.61 23.46
CA ILE A 134 -12.03 -4.02 24.56
C ILE A 134 -11.31 -2.76 24.06
N LEU A 135 -10.69 -2.83 22.88
CA LEU A 135 -9.98 -1.70 22.27
C LEU A 135 -10.94 -0.58 21.85
N ASN A 136 -12.05 -0.93 21.19
CA ASN A 136 -13.05 0.05 20.74
C ASN A 136 -13.69 0.78 21.91
N VAL A 137 -14.01 0.09 23.01
CA VAL A 137 -14.59 0.73 24.20
C VAL A 137 -13.53 1.55 24.95
N ALA A 138 -12.27 1.11 24.96
CA ALA A 138 -11.18 1.90 25.56
C ALA A 138 -10.97 3.23 24.83
N LEU A 139 -11.06 3.22 23.49
CA LEU A 139 -10.82 4.39 22.65
C LEU A 139 -12.07 5.26 22.42
N PHE A 140 -13.16 4.67 21.93
CA PHE A 140 -14.37 5.38 21.49
C PHE A 140 -15.48 5.37 22.53
N GLY A 141 -15.39 4.51 23.55
CA GLY A 141 -16.43 4.37 24.58
C GLY A 141 -17.63 3.51 24.19
N PHE A 142 -17.63 2.86 23.03
CA PHE A 142 -18.70 1.98 22.57
C PHE A 142 -18.16 0.75 21.81
N THR A 143 -18.97 -0.32 21.73
CA THR A 143 -18.62 -1.54 20.98
C THR A 143 -18.91 -1.37 19.50
N ALA A 144 -18.28 -2.19 18.64
CA ALA A 144 -18.56 -2.16 17.20
C ALA A 144 -20.04 -2.46 16.90
N LYS A 145 -20.65 -3.34 17.70
CA LYS A 145 -22.07 -3.68 17.59
C LYS A 145 -22.97 -2.48 17.91
N ALA A 146 -22.73 -1.81 19.03
CA ALA A 146 -23.49 -0.63 19.43
C ALA A 146 -23.42 0.49 18.36
N TRP A 147 -22.25 0.67 17.74
CA TRP A 147 -22.09 1.62 16.64
C TRP A 147 -22.91 1.25 15.41
N ARG A 148 -22.92 -0.03 15.00
CA ARG A 148 -23.72 -0.49 13.84
C ARG A 148 -25.21 -0.37 14.10
N GLU A 149 -25.66 -0.66 15.32
CA GLU A 149 -27.07 -0.50 15.72
C GLU A 149 -27.51 0.96 15.70
N ALA A 150 -26.64 1.88 16.11
CA ALA A 150 -26.89 3.32 16.04
C ALA A 150 -26.77 3.88 14.61
N ASN A 151 -26.00 3.24 13.71
CA ASN A 151 -25.70 3.73 12.36
C ASN A 151 -25.96 2.66 11.27
N PRO A 152 -27.18 2.13 11.14
CA PRO A 152 -27.48 0.98 10.29
C PRO A 152 -27.27 1.24 8.79
N GLU A 153 -27.47 2.46 8.31
CA GLU A 153 -27.25 2.82 6.91
C GLU A 153 -25.75 2.94 6.56
N LEU A 154 -24.94 3.50 7.47
CA LEU A 154 -23.49 3.64 7.28
C LEU A 154 -22.77 2.29 7.43
N ALA A 155 -23.26 1.44 8.31
CA ALA A 155 -22.72 0.11 8.57
C ALA A 155 -22.86 -0.87 7.39
N LYS A 156 -23.68 -0.56 6.38
CA LYS A 156 -23.82 -1.40 5.17
C LYS A 156 -22.55 -1.48 4.33
N LYS A 157 -21.71 -0.44 4.37
CA LYS A 157 -20.50 -0.32 3.53
C LYS A 157 -19.24 0.06 4.30
N ASN A 158 -19.37 0.52 5.54
CA ASN A 158 -18.25 1.08 6.30
C ASN A 158 -18.18 0.50 7.72
N ASN A 159 -17.00 0.59 8.31
CA ASN A 159 -16.70 0.26 9.69
C ASN A 159 -16.52 1.54 10.52
N VAL A 160 -16.63 1.46 11.85
CA VAL A 160 -16.33 2.59 12.75
C VAL A 160 -14.94 3.19 12.48
N ARG A 161 -13.94 2.34 12.17
CA ARG A 161 -12.57 2.78 11.88
C ARG A 161 -12.47 3.70 10.66
N ASP A 162 -13.39 3.60 9.70
CA ASP A 162 -13.41 4.44 8.49
C ASP A 162 -13.83 5.88 8.78
N PHE A 163 -14.42 6.14 9.96
CA PHE A 163 -14.83 7.46 10.43
C PHE A 163 -13.93 8.00 11.55
N ALA A 164 -12.90 7.24 11.93
CA ALA A 164 -11.96 7.65 12.97
C ALA A 164 -10.96 8.67 12.40
N THR A 165 -10.60 9.65 13.23
CA THR A 165 -9.53 10.60 12.93
C THR A 165 -8.18 9.88 12.85
N ILE A 166 -7.21 10.51 12.21
CA ILE A 166 -5.85 9.95 12.09
C ILE A 166 -5.22 9.75 13.48
N ASN A 167 -5.51 10.64 14.44
CA ASN A 167 -5.05 10.52 15.82
C ASN A 167 -5.69 9.30 16.50
N GLU A 168 -7.01 9.10 16.37
CA GLU A 168 -7.69 7.92 16.90
C GLU A 168 -7.17 6.61 16.30
N LEU A 169 -6.93 6.57 14.99
CA LEU A 169 -6.32 5.39 14.34
C LEU A 169 -4.90 5.10 14.84
N THR A 170 -4.12 6.15 15.12
CA THR A 170 -2.77 6.01 15.69
C THR A 170 -2.83 5.44 17.10
N VAL A 171 -3.70 6.00 17.96
CA VAL A 171 -3.91 5.49 19.31
C VAL A 171 -4.40 4.05 19.26
N LEU A 172 -5.35 3.71 18.38
CA LEU A 172 -5.86 2.35 18.23
C LEU A 172 -4.75 1.34 17.93
N SER A 173 -3.84 1.68 17.00
CA SER A 173 -2.69 0.83 16.66
C SER A 173 -1.73 0.63 17.85
N ASN A 174 -1.51 1.68 18.65
CA ASN A 174 -0.72 1.58 19.88
C ASN A 174 -1.41 0.71 20.93
N LEU A 175 -2.74 0.85 21.11
CA LEU A 175 -3.52 0.02 22.02
C LEU A 175 -3.47 -1.46 21.61
N GLU A 176 -3.53 -1.78 20.33
CA GLU A 176 -3.36 -3.15 19.83
C GLU A 176 -2.00 -3.74 20.25
N SER A 177 -0.93 -2.95 20.14
CA SER A 177 0.43 -3.36 20.52
C SER A 177 0.57 -3.56 22.05
N HIS A 178 0.07 -2.62 22.85
CA HIS A 178 0.07 -2.73 24.31
C HIS A 178 -0.78 -3.90 24.80
N ASN A 179 -1.96 -4.10 24.20
CA ASN A 179 -2.85 -5.20 24.56
C ASN A 179 -2.19 -6.56 24.28
N ALA A 180 -1.55 -6.71 23.11
CA ALA A 180 -0.82 -7.93 22.77
C ALA A 180 0.30 -8.24 23.77
N GLN A 181 1.03 -7.22 24.21
CA GLN A 181 2.07 -7.38 25.23
C GLN A 181 1.48 -7.79 26.58
N MET A 182 0.40 -7.14 27.04
CA MET A 182 -0.25 -7.47 28.30
C MET A 182 -0.89 -8.87 28.31
N ILE A 183 -1.36 -9.36 27.15
CA ILE A 183 -1.81 -10.75 26.99
C ILE A 183 -0.65 -11.72 27.25
N LYS A 184 0.54 -11.45 26.69
CA LYS A 184 1.73 -12.28 26.92
C LYS A 184 2.16 -12.28 28.39
N GLU A 185 1.98 -11.17 29.08
CA GLU A 185 2.24 -11.04 30.53
C GLU A 185 1.18 -11.73 31.40
N GLY A 186 0.11 -12.27 30.82
CA GLY A 186 -0.95 -12.97 31.54
C GLY A 186 -1.89 -12.03 32.31
N LYS A 187 -1.94 -10.74 31.97
CA LYS A 187 -2.83 -9.77 32.63
C LYS A 187 -4.29 -10.07 32.34
N LYS A 188 -5.13 -9.94 33.37
CA LYS A 188 -6.57 -10.19 33.26
C LYS A 188 -7.25 -9.11 32.40
N LYS A 189 -8.32 -9.45 31.69
CA LYS A 189 -9.06 -8.52 30.81
C LYS A 189 -9.44 -7.20 31.49
N GLU A 190 -9.90 -7.25 32.73
CA GLU A 190 -10.28 -6.07 33.52
C GLU A 190 -9.10 -5.13 33.80
N GLU A 191 -7.93 -5.71 34.11
CA GLU A 191 -6.69 -4.97 34.32
C GLU A 191 -6.21 -4.35 33.01
N ARG A 192 -6.22 -5.14 31.92
CA ARG A 192 -5.85 -4.67 30.58
C ARG A 192 -6.74 -3.52 30.12
N PHE A 193 -8.05 -3.62 30.30
CA PHE A 193 -9.00 -2.58 29.90
C PHE A 193 -8.71 -1.25 30.59
N LYS A 194 -8.47 -1.24 31.90
CA LYS A 194 -8.13 -0.01 32.64
C LYS A 194 -6.86 0.64 32.12
N ILE A 195 -5.81 -0.16 31.91
CA ILE A 195 -4.53 0.32 31.38
C ILE A 195 -4.71 0.86 29.95
N LEU A 196 -5.40 0.14 29.07
CA LEU A 196 -5.65 0.58 27.70
C LEU A 196 -6.44 1.88 27.65
N GLN A 197 -7.38 2.05 28.57
CA GLN A 197 -8.18 3.25 28.68
C GLN A 197 -7.37 4.46 29.13
N GLU A 198 -6.52 4.30 30.15
CA GLU A 198 -5.60 5.35 30.60
C GLU A 198 -4.64 5.76 29.46
N ILE A 199 -4.11 4.77 28.72
CA ILE A 199 -3.25 5.01 27.56
C ILE A 199 -4.02 5.76 26.46
N ALA A 200 -5.26 5.34 26.16
CA ALA A 200 -6.06 5.94 25.10
C ALA A 200 -6.35 7.42 25.36
N GLU A 201 -6.80 7.75 26.58
CA GLU A 201 -7.06 9.13 26.99
C GLU A 201 -5.82 9.99 26.91
N TYR A 202 -4.72 9.48 27.45
CA TYR A 202 -3.45 10.19 27.47
C TYR A 202 -2.97 10.49 26.04
N GLN A 203 -2.87 9.46 25.19
CA GLN A 203 -2.34 9.61 23.83
C GLN A 203 -3.24 10.50 22.96
N LEU A 204 -4.57 10.37 23.05
CA LEU A 204 -5.49 11.25 22.33
C LEU A 204 -5.31 12.71 22.73
N ASN A 205 -5.16 12.99 24.03
CA ASN A 205 -4.98 14.35 24.51
C ASN A 205 -3.69 14.99 23.96
N VAL A 206 -2.59 14.24 23.94
CA VAL A 206 -1.29 14.69 23.40
C VAL A 206 -1.41 15.02 21.92
N LEU A 207 -1.95 14.08 21.13
CA LEU A 207 -2.03 14.22 19.67
C LEU A 207 -2.96 15.36 19.27
N ASN A 208 -4.15 15.44 19.87
CA ASN A 208 -5.11 16.50 19.58
C ASN A 208 -4.60 17.88 20.02
N THR A 209 -3.84 17.96 21.12
CA THR A 209 -3.24 19.23 21.56
C THR A 209 -2.15 19.69 20.57
N ALA A 210 -1.28 18.78 20.12
CA ALA A 210 -0.26 19.11 19.13
C ALA A 210 -0.85 19.52 17.78
N GLU A 211 -1.94 18.87 17.35
CA GLU A 211 -2.66 19.25 16.13
C GLU A 211 -3.26 20.66 16.23
N LYS A 212 -3.89 20.99 17.36
CA LYS A 212 -4.42 22.35 17.62
C LYS A 212 -3.34 23.42 17.59
N ILE A 213 -2.18 23.17 18.21
CA ILE A 213 -1.05 24.11 18.19
C ILE A 213 -0.61 24.37 16.75
N LYS A 214 -0.45 23.31 15.96
CA LYS A 214 -0.06 23.43 14.56
C LYS A 214 -1.08 24.21 13.72
N MET A 215 -2.38 23.95 13.90
CA MET A 215 -3.42 24.70 13.19
C MET A 215 -3.38 26.20 13.50
N LEU A 216 -3.12 26.58 14.76
CA LEU A 216 -2.99 27.98 15.17
C LEU A 216 -1.73 28.66 14.59
N GLU A 217 -0.63 27.92 14.45
CA GLU A 217 0.60 28.41 13.80
C GLU A 217 0.38 28.65 12.30
N ASP A 218 -0.30 27.74 11.62
CA ASP A 218 -0.62 27.83 10.18
C ASP A 218 -1.61 28.99 9.90
N GLU A 219 -2.60 29.22 10.77
CA GLU A 219 -3.53 30.35 10.67
C GLU A 219 -2.84 31.71 10.86
N ASN A 220 -1.91 31.82 11.81
CA ASN A 220 -1.15 33.06 12.01
C ASN A 220 -0.24 33.40 10.83
N GLN A 221 0.32 32.40 10.13
CA GLN A 221 1.13 32.63 8.93
C GLN A 221 0.31 33.13 7.73
N LEU A 222 -0.98 32.77 7.65
CA LEU A 222 -1.88 33.24 6.59
C LEU A 222 -2.37 34.68 6.80
N VAL A 223 -2.34 35.19 8.03
CA VAL A 223 -2.74 36.56 8.37
C VAL A 223 -1.58 37.56 8.15
N GLU A 224 -0.34 37.09 8.07
CA GLU A 224 0.86 37.91 7.82
C GLU A 224 1.22 38.08 6.33
N ILE A 225 0.37 37.60 5.40
CA ILE A 225 0.51 37.77 3.93
C ILE A 225 -0.61 38.66 3.40
#